data_AF-A0AAN0M283-F1
#
_entry.id   AF-A0AAN0M283-F1
#
_cell.length_a   1.000
_cell.length_b   1.000
_cell.length_c   1.000
_cell.angle_alpha   90.00
_cell.angle_beta   90.00
_cell.angle_gamma   90.00
#
_symmetry.space_group_name_H-M   'P 1'
#
loop_
_entity.id
_entity.type
_entity.pdbx_description
1 polymer ?
#
loop_
_entity_poly.entity_id
_entity_poly.type
_entity_poly.pdbx_seq_one_letter_code
_entity_poly.pdbx_strand_id
1 'polypeptide(L)'
;MRNKKQQSNAISASASTLFGITEPLLFGVTLPNPKAFAMGMVGGAVGGFVTYILGVAPAGMGITFIPWLLLYTQSVRAMIGYLLVIASSFATAFILTRMFVKVDQ
;
A
#
# COMPACT_ATOMS: atom_id res chain seq x y z
N MET A 1 -10.66 7.33 -18.25
CA MET A 1 -10.34 5.89 -18.02
C MET A 1 -11.15 5.00 -18.99
N ARG A 2 -10.68 4.80 -20.23
CA ARG A 2 -11.42 4.12 -21.31
C ARG A 2 -10.75 2.80 -21.78
N ASN A 3 -10.27 1.97 -20.85
CA ASN A 3 -9.72 0.64 -21.17
C ASN A 3 -9.89 -0.35 -20.01
N LYS A 4 -10.98 -1.15 -20.02
CA LYS A 4 -11.26 -2.22 -19.05
C LYS A 4 -10.09 -3.20 -18.86
N LYS A 5 -9.26 -3.38 -19.90
CA LYS A 5 -8.08 -4.25 -19.89
C LYS A 5 -6.97 -3.74 -18.97
N GLN A 6 -6.72 -2.42 -18.94
CA GLN A 6 -5.73 -1.83 -18.03
C GLN A 6 -6.19 -1.88 -16.56
N GLN A 7 -7.49 -1.69 -16.31
CA GLN A 7 -8.05 -1.82 -14.96
C GLN A 7 -7.95 -3.26 -14.45
N SER A 8 -8.27 -4.25 -15.28
CA SER A 8 -8.15 -5.66 -14.92
C SER A 8 -6.70 -6.05 -14.62
N ASN A 9 -5.74 -5.56 -15.41
CA ASN A 9 -4.33 -5.80 -15.19
C ASN A 9 -3.84 -5.13 -13.90
N ALA A 10 -4.30 -3.92 -13.59
CA ALA A 10 -3.95 -3.24 -12.35
C ALA A 10 -4.48 -3.97 -11.10
N ILE A 11 -5.70 -4.51 -11.15
CA ILE A 11 -6.28 -5.31 -10.06
C ILE A 11 -5.49 -6.61 -9.87
N SER A 12 -5.17 -7.31 -10.95
CA SER A 12 -4.38 -8.54 -10.89
C SER A 12 -2.95 -8.29 -10.37
N ALA A 13 -2.30 -7.21 -10.81
CA ALA A 13 -0.97 -6.83 -10.32
C ALA A 13 -1.00 -6.41 -8.85
N SER A 14 -2.05 -5.70 -8.42
CA SER A 14 -2.24 -5.33 -7.01
C SER A 14 -2.40 -6.57 -6.13
N ALA A 15 -3.15 -7.58 -6.59
CA ALA A 15 -3.28 -8.85 -5.87
C ALA A 15 -1.92 -9.54 -5.69
N SER A 16 -1.06 -9.56 -6.72
CA SER A 16 0.31 -10.10 -6.62
C SER A 16 1.16 -9.37 -5.58
N THR A 17 1.02 -8.04 -5.46
CA THR A 17 1.77 -7.27 -4.46
C THR A 17 1.40 -7.59 -3.01
N LEU A 18 0.16 -8.00 -2.75
CA LEU A 18 -0.26 -8.42 -1.41
C LEU A 18 0.50 -9.67 -0.93
N PHE A 19 0.96 -10.50 -1.87
CA PHE A 19 1.78 -11.68 -1.59
C PHE A 19 3.29 -11.39 -1.65
N GLY A 20 3.71 -10.13 -1.79
CA GLY A 20 5.13 -9.72 -1.82
C GLY A 20 5.75 -9.58 -3.20
N ILE A 21 5.04 -9.97 -4.26
CA ILE A 21 5.55 -9.84 -5.63
C ILE A 21 5.21 -8.44 -6.12
N THR A 22 6.13 -7.50 -5.93
CA THR A 22 5.90 -6.07 -6.20
C THR A 22 6.22 -5.66 -7.64
N GLU A 23 7.00 -6.44 -8.38
CA GLU A 23 7.45 -6.11 -9.74
C GLU A 23 6.32 -5.78 -10.74
N PRO A 24 5.22 -6.56 -10.87
CA PRO A 24 4.22 -6.29 -11.91
C PRO A 24 3.42 -5.00 -11.67
N LEU A 25 3.22 -4.60 -10.40
CA LEU A 25 2.51 -3.36 -10.09
C LEU A 25 3.44 -2.16 -10.25
N LEU A 26 4.66 -2.28 -9.72
CA LEU A 26 5.61 -1.18 -9.70
C LEU A 26 6.02 -0.83 -11.13
N PHE A 27 6.40 -1.81 -11.95
CA PHE A 27 6.79 -1.58 -13.36
C PHE A 27 5.61 -1.46 -14.32
N GLY A 28 4.49 -2.15 -14.06
CA GLY A 28 3.34 -2.19 -14.97
C GLY A 28 2.34 -1.04 -14.81
N VAL A 29 2.27 -0.44 -13.62
CA VAL A 29 1.21 0.55 -13.29
C VAL A 29 1.77 1.83 -12.67
N THR A 30 2.70 1.71 -11.72
CA THR A 30 3.14 2.86 -10.90
C THR A 30 4.31 3.65 -11.52
N LEU A 31 5.35 2.99 -12.05
CA LEU A 31 6.51 3.61 -12.73
C LEU A 31 6.15 4.40 -14.00
N PRO A 32 5.23 3.93 -14.87
CA PRO A 32 4.81 4.69 -16.04
C PRO A 32 4.20 6.06 -15.70
N ASN A 33 3.73 6.24 -14.46
CA ASN A 33 3.21 7.50 -13.96
C ASN A 33 4.02 7.97 -12.73
N PRO A 34 5.12 8.73 -12.94
CA PRO A 34 6.02 9.12 -11.85
C PRO A 34 5.33 9.93 -10.74
N LYS A 35 4.22 10.61 -11.06
CA LYS A 35 3.40 11.31 -10.06
C LYS A 35 2.69 10.30 -9.14
N ALA A 36 2.15 9.21 -9.67
CA ALA A 36 1.54 8.15 -8.87
C ALA A 36 2.58 7.43 -7.99
N PHE A 37 3.80 7.25 -8.49
CA PHE A 37 4.91 6.70 -7.70
C PHE A 37 5.29 7.59 -6.52
N ALA A 38 5.45 8.90 -6.74
CA ALA A 38 5.74 9.86 -5.67
C ALA A 38 4.65 9.89 -4.59
N MET A 39 3.38 9.87 -4.98
CA MET A 39 2.26 9.84 -4.02
C MET A 39 2.22 8.52 -3.23
N GLY A 40 2.57 7.39 -3.86
CA GLY A 40 2.72 6.10 -3.17
C GLY A 40 3.83 6.12 -2.12
N MET A 41 4.98 6.72 -2.42
CA MET A 41 6.07 6.90 -1.46
C MET A 41 5.66 7.74 -0.25
N VAL A 42 4.90 8.83 -0.47
CA VAL A 42 4.39 9.68 0.62
C VAL A 42 3.42 8.90 1.51
N GLY A 43 2.51 8.10 0.94
CA GLY A 43 1.61 7.24 1.73
C GLY A 43 2.34 6.16 2.53
N GLY A 44 3.45 5.64 2.00
CA GLY A 44 4.36 4.74 2.71
C GLY A 44 5.06 5.45 3.89
N ALA A 45 5.55 6.67 3.68
CA ALA A 45 6.19 7.47 4.72
C ALA A 45 5.22 7.81 5.87
N VAL A 46 3.97 8.17 5.55
CA VAL A 46 2.93 8.38 6.58
C VAL A 46 2.65 7.08 7.33
N GLY A 47 2.62 5.94 6.65
CA GLY A 47 2.50 4.62 7.29
C GLY A 47 3.57 4.34 8.33
N GLY A 48 4.83 4.53 7.93
CA GLY A 48 5.99 4.38 8.82
C GLY A 48 5.98 5.36 9.99
N PHE A 49 5.42 6.56 9.79
CA PHE A 49 5.25 7.53 10.88
C PHE A 49 4.13 7.10 11.85
N VAL A 50 3.02 6.59 11.34
CA VAL A 50 1.90 6.10 12.14
C VAL A 50 2.27 4.83 12.92
N THR A 51 3.08 3.92 12.35
CA THR A 51 3.64 2.78 13.10
C THR A 51 4.53 3.23 14.24
N TYR A 52 5.37 4.24 14.01
CA TYR A 52 6.25 4.81 15.02
C TYR A 52 5.46 5.39 16.20
N ILE A 53 4.39 6.16 15.93
CA ILE A 53 3.52 6.73 16.98
C ILE A 53 2.79 5.63 17.76
N LEU A 54 2.26 4.62 17.07
CA LEU A 54 1.49 3.55 17.71
C LEU A 54 2.37 2.51 18.42
N GLY A 55 3.70 2.56 18.25
CA GLY A 55 4.63 1.62 18.87
C GLY A 55 4.40 0.16 18.45
N VAL A 56 3.84 -0.05 17.25
CA VAL A 56 3.49 -1.39 16.74
C VAL A 56 4.74 -1.99 16.12
N ALA A 57 5.55 -2.64 16.95
CA ALA A 57 6.75 -3.36 16.52
C ALA A 57 6.38 -4.81 16.19
N PRO A 58 6.59 -5.27 14.94
CA PRO A 58 6.40 -6.68 14.60
C PRO A 58 7.51 -7.53 15.20
N ALA A 59 7.19 -8.78 15.53
CA ALA A 59 8.13 -9.77 16.03
C ALA A 59 9.21 -10.20 14.98
N GLY A 60 9.11 -9.72 13.73
CA GLY A 60 10.06 -9.99 12.65
C GLY A 60 9.79 -9.15 11.39
N MET A 61 10.67 -9.27 10.39
CA MET A 61 10.45 -8.68 9.05
C MET A 61 9.59 -9.62 8.21
N GLY A 62 8.38 -9.21 7.85
CA GLY A 62 7.70 -9.77 6.68
C GLY A 62 8.14 -9.03 5.41
N ILE A 63 7.70 -9.47 4.24
CA ILE A 63 7.82 -8.69 2.99
C ILE A 63 6.43 -8.61 2.32
N THR A 64 5.42 -9.24 2.95
CA THR A 64 4.16 -9.64 2.35
C THR A 64 3.00 -9.19 3.24
N PHE A 65 1.99 -8.49 2.71
CA PHE A 65 0.93 -7.89 3.51
C PHE A 65 0.09 -8.91 4.30
N ILE A 66 -0.27 -10.02 3.66
CA ILE A 66 -1.14 -11.06 4.24
C ILE A 66 -0.41 -11.88 5.31
N PRO A 67 0.79 -12.44 5.06
CA PRO A 67 1.56 -13.15 6.08
C PRO A 67 2.06 -12.25 7.21
N TRP A 68 2.31 -10.95 6.97
CA TRP A 68 2.74 -10.03 8.03
C TRP A 68 1.66 -9.87 9.12
N LEU A 69 0.37 -9.92 8.75
CA LEU A 69 -0.73 -9.86 9.73
C LEU A 69 -0.62 -10.96 10.81
N LEU A 70 -0.09 -12.13 10.46
CA LEU A 70 0.09 -13.26 11.38
C LEU A 70 1.11 -12.99 12.49
N LEU A 71 2.06 -12.07 12.27
CA LEU A 71 3.06 -11.69 13.27
C LEU A 71 2.46 -10.85 14.41
N TYR A 72 1.24 -10.33 14.25
CA TYR A 72 0.53 -9.54 15.26
C TYR A 72 -0.57 -10.31 16.00
N THR A 73 -0.79 -11.59 15.66
CA THR A 73 -1.81 -12.46 16.26
C THR A 73 -1.63 -12.67 17.78
N GLN A 74 -0.43 -12.46 18.31
CA GLN A 74 -0.14 -12.57 19.76
C GLN A 74 -0.85 -11.48 20.60
N SER A 75 -1.37 -10.40 20.00
CA SER A 75 -2.05 -9.33 20.75
C SER A 75 -3.08 -8.61 19.90
N VAL A 76 -4.36 -8.70 20.28
CA VAL A 76 -5.50 -8.04 19.60
C VAL A 76 -5.26 -6.53 19.42
N ARG A 77 -4.61 -5.88 20.39
CA ARG A 77 -4.24 -4.46 20.34
C ARG A 77 -3.22 -4.15 19.22
N ALA A 78 -2.24 -5.03 19.00
CA ALA A 78 -1.24 -4.86 17.97
C ALA A 78 -1.82 -5.12 16.57
N MET A 79 -2.74 -6.09 16.45
CA MET A 79 -3.47 -6.37 15.21
C MET A 79 -4.34 -5.18 14.77
N ILE A 80 -5.05 -4.55 15.72
CA ILE A 80 -5.83 -3.33 15.46
C ILE A 80 -4.92 -2.17 15.07
N GLY A 81 -3.79 -1.99 15.76
CA GLY A 81 -2.80 -0.97 15.41
C GLY A 81 -2.24 -1.13 14.00
N TYR A 82 -1.93 -2.36 13.59
CA TYR A 82 -1.47 -2.67 12.23
C TYR A 82 -2.52 -2.40 11.15
N LEU A 83 -3.79 -2.73 11.41
CA LEU A 83 -4.90 -2.38 10.50
C LEU A 83 -5.07 -0.87 10.36
N LEU A 84 -4.93 -0.11 11.45
CA LEU A 84 -4.98 1.36 11.42
C LEU A 84 -3.82 1.96 10.63
N VAL A 85 -2.61 1.41 10.76
CA VAL A 85 -1.45 1.79 9.95
C VAL A 85 -1.74 1.58 8.47
N ILE A 86 -2.15 0.37 8.07
CA ILE A 86 -2.47 0.07 6.66
C ILE A 86 -3.57 0.99 6.15
N ALA A 87 -4.63 1.18 6.94
CA ALA A 87 -5.73 2.06 6.57
C ALA A 87 -5.27 3.52 6.40
N SER A 88 -4.41 4.03 7.29
CA SER A 88 -3.87 5.39 7.20
C SER A 88 -2.94 5.58 6.00
N SER A 89 -2.04 4.62 5.72
CA SER A 89 -1.20 4.62 4.52
C SER A 89 -2.01 4.56 3.24
N PHE A 90 -3.00 3.67 3.19
CA PHE A 90 -3.86 3.52 2.02
C PHE A 90 -4.71 4.77 1.82
N ALA A 91 -5.31 5.32 2.88
CA ALA A 91 -6.11 6.53 2.81
C ALA A 91 -5.29 7.73 2.34
N THR A 92 -4.09 7.93 2.91
CA THR A 92 -3.20 9.02 2.49
C THR A 92 -2.75 8.84 1.03
N ALA A 93 -2.24 7.65 0.67
CA ALA A 93 -1.86 7.36 -0.72
C ALA A 93 -3.03 7.56 -1.70
N PHE A 94 -4.25 7.13 -1.33
CA PHE A 94 -5.44 7.25 -2.17
C PHE A 94 -5.89 8.71 -2.33
N ILE A 95 -5.94 9.49 -1.26
CA ILE A 95 -6.31 10.91 -1.28
C ILE A 95 -5.28 11.70 -2.10
N LEU A 96 -3.99 11.52 -1.83
CA LEU A 96 -2.90 12.17 -2.55
C LEU A 96 -2.91 11.80 -4.04
N THR A 97 -3.09 10.53 -4.37
CA THR A 97 -3.21 10.08 -5.76
C THR A 97 -4.43 10.71 -6.43
N ARG A 98 -5.60 10.75 -5.77
CA ARG A 98 -6.81 11.39 -6.34
C ARG A 98 -6.67 12.90 -6.54
N MET A 99 -5.89 13.59 -5.71
CA MET A 99 -5.70 15.04 -5.79
C MET A 99 -4.61 15.44 -6.80
N PHE A 100 -3.46 14.75 -6.80
CA PHE A 100 -2.29 15.13 -7.61
C PHE A 100 -2.19 14.38 -8.94
N VAL A 101 -2.69 13.15 -9.02
CA VAL A 101 -2.85 12.47 -10.30
C VAL A 101 -4.17 12.98 -10.88
N LYS A 102 -4.08 14.11 -11.58
CA LYS A 102 -5.11 14.44 -12.58
C LYS A 102 -5.18 13.23 -13.50
N VAL A 103 -6.34 12.58 -13.50
CA VAL A 103 -6.72 11.66 -14.56
C VAL A 103 -6.81 12.55 -15.80
N ASP A 104 -5.68 12.76 -16.46
CA ASP A 104 -5.67 13.26 -17.83
C ASP A 104 -6.65 12.37 -18.58
N GLN A 105 -7.70 13.01 -19.10
CA GLN A 105 -8.91 12.40 -19.65
C GLN A 105 -8.59 11.30 -20.66
#